data_AF-A0A968SUP7-F1
#
_entry.id   AF-A0A968SUP7-F1
#
_cell.length_a   1.000
_cell.length_b   1.000
_cell.length_c   1.000
_cell.angle_alpha   90.00
_cell.angle_beta   90.00
_cell.angle_gamma   90.00
#
_symmetry.space_group_name_H-M   'P 1'
#
loop_
_entity.id
_entity.type
_entity.pdbx_description
1 polymer ?
#
loop_
_entity_poly.entity_id
_entity_poly.type
_entity_poly.pdbx_seq_one_letter_code
_entity_poly.pdbx_strand_id
1 'polypeptide(L)'
;MGTLYQDIFVGMGAPRDRVSVLDIRTPVDARQAKAVEALKDATAVYFTGGDQERLSDVLSDTELMESIRLRCRSGSLVVGGTSAGASALGHHMISRGYSGESPTPAIVTVKTGLGLLPNVIVDQHFHQRNRLVRLITAVAYHPHCIGMGIDENTAAIIRADQTLTVIGVGSVTLVDGSHMTSTVERTPEDDLFNLSDARVHFLGTGSRFDLARMKPL
;
A
#
# COMPACT_ATOMS: atom_id res chain seq x y z
N MET A 1 17.61 6.01 -7.14
CA MET A 1 16.67 4.88 -6.93
C MET A 1 16.20 4.27 -8.25
N GLY A 2 15.71 5.04 -9.23
CA GLY A 2 15.20 4.48 -10.49
C GLY A 2 16.20 3.60 -11.27
N THR A 3 17.45 4.06 -11.42
CA THR A 3 18.51 3.29 -12.11
C THR A 3 18.85 1.97 -11.44
N LEU A 4 18.84 1.92 -10.11
CA LEU A 4 19.03 0.69 -9.35
C LEU A 4 17.98 -0.36 -9.72
N TYR A 5 16.69 0.01 -9.72
CA TYR A 5 15.62 -0.91 -10.08
C TYR A 5 15.66 -1.29 -11.56
N GLN A 6 16.05 -0.37 -12.44
CA GLN A 6 16.27 -0.69 -13.85
C GLN A 6 17.30 -1.81 -14.00
N ASP A 7 18.46 -1.70 -13.33
CA ASP A 7 19.50 -2.72 -13.38
C ASP A 7 19.06 -4.04 -12.74
N ILE A 8 18.25 -3.99 -11.67
CA ILE A 8 17.66 -5.20 -11.06
C ILE A 8 16.75 -5.92 -12.06
N PHE A 9 15.80 -5.21 -12.69
CA PHE A 9 14.88 -5.84 -13.65
C PHE A 9 15.60 -6.37 -14.88
N VAL A 10 16.61 -5.65 -15.37
CA VAL A 10 17.48 -6.12 -16.45
C VAL A 10 18.25 -7.37 -16.03
N GLY A 11 18.79 -7.39 -14.81
CA GLY A 11 19.47 -8.56 -14.23
C GLY A 11 18.53 -9.77 -14.05
N MET A 12 17.23 -9.55 -13.88
CA MET A 12 16.20 -10.59 -13.86
C MET A 12 15.77 -11.06 -15.26
N GLY A 13 16.30 -10.47 -16.33
CA GLY A 13 16.06 -10.88 -17.72
C GLY A 13 15.12 -9.97 -18.52
N ALA A 14 14.70 -8.82 -17.99
CA ALA A 14 13.97 -7.84 -18.80
C ALA A 14 14.90 -7.17 -19.83
N PRO A 15 14.48 -7.01 -21.11
CA PRO A 15 15.27 -6.28 -22.08
C PRO A 15 15.50 -4.83 -21.64
N ARG A 16 16.73 -4.32 -21.73
CA ARG A 16 17.08 -2.98 -21.22
C ARG A 16 16.28 -1.86 -21.90
N ASP A 17 15.98 -2.01 -23.18
CA ASP A 17 15.14 -1.11 -23.98
C ASP A 17 13.64 -1.20 -23.62
N ARG A 18 13.25 -2.18 -22.80
CA ARG A 18 11.89 -2.39 -22.27
C ARG A 18 11.74 -2.00 -20.80
N VAL A 19 12.79 -1.47 -20.17
CA VAL A 19 12.74 -0.98 -18.79
C VAL A 19 13.03 0.52 -18.78
N SER A 20 11.99 1.31 -18.49
CA SER A 20 12.06 2.77 -18.48
C SER A 20 11.90 3.33 -17.08
N VAL A 21 12.74 4.31 -16.73
CA VAL A 21 12.57 5.09 -15.50
C VAL A 21 11.71 6.31 -15.83
N LEU A 22 10.52 6.37 -15.26
CA LEU A 22 9.64 7.54 -15.35
C LEU A 22 9.97 8.51 -14.20
N ASP A 23 10.84 9.48 -14.46
CA ASP A 23 11.21 10.53 -13.51
C ASP A 23 10.15 11.65 -13.49
N ILE A 24 9.00 11.35 -12.90
CA ILE A 24 7.88 12.27 -12.74
C ILE A 24 8.08 13.03 -11.42
N ARG A 25 8.34 14.34 -11.50
CA ARG A 25 8.69 15.16 -10.32
C ARG A 25 7.61 16.13 -9.89
N THR A 26 6.70 16.44 -10.81
CA THR A 26 5.60 17.38 -10.63
C THR A 26 4.32 16.83 -11.25
N PRO A 27 3.13 17.31 -10.83
CA PRO A 27 1.88 16.94 -11.49
C PRO A 27 1.87 17.27 -12.99
N VAL A 28 2.58 18.33 -13.41
CA VAL A 28 2.70 18.69 -14.83
C VAL A 28 3.41 17.59 -15.62
N ASP A 29 4.46 16.99 -15.07
CA ASP A 29 5.17 15.88 -15.71
C ASP A 29 4.26 14.66 -15.90
N ALA A 30 3.42 14.37 -14.90
CA ALA A 30 2.49 13.24 -14.91
C ALA A 30 1.36 13.39 -15.93
N ARG A 31 1.01 14.62 -16.30
CA ARG A 31 -0.03 14.96 -17.29
C ARG A 31 0.50 15.05 -18.73
N GLN A 32 1.80 14.93 -18.94
CA GLN A 32 2.36 14.96 -20.29
C GLN A 32 2.00 13.68 -21.03
N ALA A 33 1.61 13.80 -22.30
CA ALA A 33 1.29 12.66 -23.16
C ALA A 33 2.39 11.59 -23.16
N LYS A 34 3.67 11.99 -23.12
CA LYS A 34 4.82 11.08 -23.07
C LYS A 34 4.79 10.12 -21.86
N ALA A 35 4.24 10.54 -20.73
CA ALA A 35 4.15 9.72 -19.53
C ALA A 35 3.12 8.61 -19.72
N VAL A 36 1.97 8.94 -20.30
CA VAL A 36 0.92 7.98 -20.65
C VAL A 36 1.36 7.05 -21.77
N GLU A 37 2.04 7.57 -22.81
CA GLU A 37 2.59 6.76 -23.90
C GLU A 37 3.62 5.74 -23.41
N ALA A 38 4.42 6.08 -22.38
CA ALA A 38 5.34 5.14 -21.78
C ALA A 38 4.65 3.92 -21.13
N LEU A 39 3.36 4.02 -20.79
CA LEU A 39 2.60 2.88 -20.32
C LEU A 39 2.13 1.97 -21.46
N LYS A 40 2.00 2.45 -22.70
CA LYS A 40 1.32 1.75 -23.80
C LYS A 40 1.69 0.26 -23.92
N ASP A 41 2.99 -0.03 -23.90
CA ASP A 41 3.53 -1.39 -24.01
C ASP A 41 4.02 -1.97 -22.66
N ALA A 42 3.85 -1.23 -21.56
CA ALA A 42 4.31 -1.66 -20.24
C ALA A 42 3.44 -2.81 -19.72
N THR A 43 4.06 -3.87 -19.22
CA THR A 43 3.36 -5.01 -18.57
C THR A 43 3.39 -4.93 -17.05
N ALA A 44 4.28 -4.09 -16.50
CA ALA A 44 4.36 -3.82 -15.08
C ALA A 44 4.73 -2.36 -14.78
N VAL A 45 4.26 -1.84 -13.65
CA VAL A 45 4.71 -0.58 -13.04
C VAL A 45 5.19 -0.87 -11.62
N TYR A 46 6.32 -0.27 -11.24
CA TYR A 46 6.89 -0.44 -9.91
C TYR A 46 7.16 0.91 -9.25
N PHE A 47 6.50 1.16 -8.11
CA PHE A 47 6.70 2.36 -7.30
C PHE A 47 7.80 2.14 -6.27
N THR A 48 8.87 2.93 -6.36
CA THR A 48 9.98 2.83 -5.41
C THR A 48 9.61 3.41 -4.05
N GLY A 49 10.46 3.17 -3.04
CA GLY A 49 10.39 3.88 -1.76
C GLY A 49 10.72 5.37 -1.88
N GLY A 50 10.56 6.11 -0.77
CA GLY A 50 10.73 7.56 -0.71
C GLY A 50 9.72 8.18 0.24
N ASP A 51 8.98 9.17 -0.25
CA ASP A 51 7.91 9.86 0.47
C ASP A 51 6.58 9.59 -0.23
N GLN A 52 5.63 8.96 0.48
CA GLN A 52 4.33 8.58 -0.06
C GLN A 52 3.35 9.76 -0.21
N GLU A 53 3.52 10.83 0.57
CA GLU A 53 2.77 12.08 0.37
C GLU A 53 3.21 12.71 -0.95
N ARG A 54 4.52 12.86 -1.17
CA ARG A 54 5.05 13.37 -2.44
C ARG A 54 4.61 12.52 -3.64
N LEU A 55 4.61 11.20 -3.51
CA LEU A 55 4.18 10.29 -4.58
C LEU A 55 2.71 10.52 -4.94
N SER A 56 1.84 10.63 -3.91
CA SER A 56 0.42 10.87 -4.08
C SER A 56 0.16 12.27 -4.64
N ASP A 57 0.80 13.31 -4.11
CA ASP A 57 0.64 14.70 -4.59
C ASP A 57 1.01 14.86 -6.07
N VAL A 58 2.01 14.11 -6.54
CA VAL A 58 2.50 14.19 -7.93
C VAL A 58 1.64 13.38 -8.91
N LEU A 59 1.10 12.23 -8.47
CA LEU A 59 0.45 11.27 -9.37
C LEU A 59 -1.07 11.22 -9.23
N SER A 60 -1.61 11.54 -8.05
CA SER A 60 -3.06 11.55 -7.84
C SER A 60 -3.74 12.51 -8.81
N ASP A 61 -4.89 12.10 -9.33
CA ASP A 61 -5.68 12.89 -10.28
C ASP A 61 -4.91 13.34 -11.53
N THR A 62 -4.16 12.39 -12.10
CA THR A 62 -3.47 12.51 -13.40
C THR A 62 -3.91 11.40 -14.35
N GLU A 63 -3.84 11.67 -15.65
CA GLU A 63 -4.16 10.72 -16.72
C GLU A 63 -3.23 9.50 -16.66
N LEU A 64 -1.97 9.70 -16.25
CA LEU A 64 -1.03 8.62 -16.01
C LEU A 64 -1.55 7.65 -14.95
N MET A 65 -1.92 8.16 -13.77
CA MET A 65 -2.38 7.30 -12.68
C MET A 65 -3.75 6.68 -12.97
N GLU A 66 -4.63 7.39 -13.67
CA GLU A 66 -5.89 6.83 -14.15
C GLU A 66 -5.67 5.64 -15.10
N SER A 67 -4.75 5.77 -16.06
CA SER A 67 -4.37 4.70 -16.97
C SER A 67 -3.79 3.49 -16.22
N ILE A 68 -2.89 3.72 -15.25
CA ILE A 68 -2.34 2.66 -14.38
C ILE A 68 -3.48 1.92 -13.64
N ARG A 69 -4.38 2.67 -13.01
CA ARG A 69 -5.53 2.10 -12.29
C ARG A 69 -6.43 1.26 -13.20
N LEU A 70 -6.81 1.78 -14.37
CA LEU A 70 -7.67 1.08 -15.33
C LEU A 70 -7.02 -0.23 -15.80
N ARG A 71 -5.74 -0.20 -16.15
CA ARG A 71 -5.03 -1.37 -16.66
C ARG A 71 -4.71 -2.40 -15.60
N CYS A 72 -4.44 -1.97 -14.37
CA CYS A 72 -4.31 -2.87 -13.24
C CYS A 72 -5.63 -3.60 -12.96
N ARG A 73 -6.75 -2.87 -12.95
CA ARG A 73 -8.09 -3.47 -12.75
C ARG A 73 -8.49 -4.43 -13.87
N SER A 74 -8.09 -4.18 -15.11
CA SER A 74 -8.36 -5.10 -16.23
C SER A 74 -7.44 -6.34 -16.25
N GLY A 75 -6.42 -6.39 -15.38
CA GLY A 75 -5.43 -7.47 -15.35
C GLY A 75 -4.35 -7.36 -16.43
N SER A 76 -4.33 -6.28 -17.21
CA SER A 76 -3.36 -6.05 -18.29
C SER A 76 -2.04 -5.44 -17.81
N LEU A 77 -1.96 -4.99 -16.56
CA LEU A 77 -0.79 -4.36 -15.97
C LEU A 77 -0.60 -4.85 -14.53
N VAL A 78 0.59 -5.35 -14.20
CA VAL A 78 0.96 -5.67 -12.82
C VAL A 78 1.47 -4.40 -12.14
N VAL A 79 1.04 -4.13 -10.92
CA VAL A 79 1.55 -2.99 -10.13
C VAL A 79 2.20 -3.47 -8.86
N GLY A 80 3.43 -3.03 -8.61
CA GLY A 80 4.17 -3.29 -7.39
C GLY A 80 4.62 -1.99 -6.72
N GLY A 81 4.90 -2.06 -5.42
CA GLY A 81 5.44 -0.95 -4.66
C GLY A 81 6.23 -1.43 -3.46
N THR A 82 7.19 -0.64 -3.00
CA THR A 82 7.94 -0.91 -1.76
C THR A 82 8.01 0.32 -0.87
N SER A 83 8.01 0.12 0.44
CA SER A 83 8.01 1.20 1.44
C SER A 83 6.92 2.24 1.09
N ALA A 84 7.26 3.52 0.94
CA ALA A 84 6.34 4.56 0.49
C ALA A 84 5.47 4.17 -0.73
N GLY A 85 6.05 3.50 -1.73
CA GLY A 85 5.32 3.04 -2.91
C GLY A 85 4.27 1.97 -2.60
N ALA A 86 4.47 1.16 -1.55
CA ALA A 86 3.47 0.18 -1.08
C ALA A 86 2.34 0.88 -0.30
N SER A 87 2.68 1.80 0.61
CA SER A 87 1.69 2.59 1.36
C SER A 87 0.76 3.37 0.44
N ALA A 88 1.30 3.93 -0.65
CA ALA A 88 0.53 4.70 -1.61
C ALA A 88 -0.44 3.88 -2.46
N LEU A 89 -0.37 2.55 -2.49
CA LEU A 89 -1.30 1.74 -3.30
C LEU A 89 -2.74 1.77 -2.77
N GLY A 90 -2.92 1.99 -1.46
CA GLY A 90 -4.25 2.14 -0.84
C GLY A 90 -4.98 3.39 -1.32
N HIS A 91 -6.31 3.42 -1.17
CA HIS A 91 -7.04 4.69 -1.23
C HIS A 91 -6.85 5.50 0.06
N HIS A 92 -6.97 4.83 1.21
CA HIS A 92 -6.60 5.36 2.51
C HIS A 92 -5.14 4.99 2.79
N MET A 93 -4.26 5.99 2.85
CA MET A 93 -2.82 5.84 2.97
C MET A 93 -2.33 6.42 4.30
N ILE A 94 -1.59 5.64 5.07
CA ILE A 94 -0.86 6.16 6.25
C ILE A 94 0.26 7.08 5.76
N SER A 95 0.09 8.37 5.99
CA SER A 95 1.03 9.41 5.56
C SER A 95 2.10 9.65 6.63
N ARG A 96 1.69 9.66 7.89
CA ARG A 96 2.57 9.84 9.06
C ARG A 96 2.05 8.99 10.22
N GLY A 97 2.93 8.76 11.19
CA GLY A 97 2.52 8.17 12.46
C GLY A 97 3.69 7.70 13.30
N TYR A 98 3.47 7.64 14.59
CA TYR A 98 4.45 7.26 15.61
C TYR A 98 4.40 5.75 15.88
N SER A 99 5.31 5.24 16.70
CA SER A 99 5.53 3.80 16.86
C SER A 99 5.87 3.49 18.31
N GLY A 100 5.34 2.37 18.82
CA GLY A 100 5.56 1.97 20.21
C GLY A 100 4.91 2.88 21.26
N GLU A 101 4.00 3.76 20.85
CA GLU A 101 3.26 4.67 21.73
C GLU A 101 1.86 4.12 22.07
N SER A 102 1.26 4.70 23.11
CA SER A 102 -0.12 4.41 23.50
C SER A 102 -1.10 4.75 22.36
N PRO A 103 -2.27 4.08 22.29
CA PRO A 103 -3.26 4.32 21.26
C PRO A 103 -3.96 5.67 21.49
N THR A 104 -3.37 6.74 20.98
CA THR A 104 -4.02 8.05 20.85
C THR A 104 -4.51 8.23 19.42
N PRO A 105 -5.57 9.03 19.19
CA PRO A 105 -6.02 9.36 17.83
C PRO A 105 -4.89 9.98 16.97
N ALA A 106 -4.03 10.82 17.56
CA ALA A 106 -2.92 11.48 16.86
C ALA A 106 -1.77 10.56 16.42
N ILE A 107 -1.75 9.28 16.84
CA ILE A 107 -0.66 8.35 16.51
C ILE A 107 -0.53 8.11 15.00
N VAL A 108 -1.57 8.38 14.22
CA VAL A 108 -1.59 8.15 12.78
C VAL A 108 -2.27 9.28 12.03
N THR A 109 -1.71 9.64 10.87
CA THR A 109 -2.36 10.51 9.89
C THR A 109 -2.63 9.71 8.64
N VAL A 110 -3.90 9.69 8.22
CA VAL A 110 -4.33 9.04 6.98
C VAL A 110 -4.64 10.13 5.94
N LYS A 111 -4.12 9.95 4.73
CA LYS A 111 -4.39 10.79 3.56
C LYS A 111 -4.85 9.93 2.37
N THR A 112 -5.24 10.58 1.29
CA THR A 112 -5.58 9.90 0.04
C THR A 112 -4.31 9.38 -0.66
N GLY A 113 -4.29 8.09 -0.98
CA GLY A 113 -3.27 7.45 -1.81
C GLY A 113 -3.70 7.32 -3.28
N LEU A 114 -3.07 6.41 -4.01
CA LEU A 114 -3.25 6.22 -5.45
C LEU A 114 -4.51 5.40 -5.81
N GLY A 115 -5.12 4.71 -4.85
CA GLY A 115 -6.42 4.04 -5.02
C GLY A 115 -6.37 2.80 -5.92
N LEU A 116 -5.27 2.04 -5.88
CA LEU A 116 -5.18 0.72 -6.53
C LEU A 116 -5.80 -0.38 -5.68
N LEU A 117 -5.74 -0.22 -4.35
CA LEU A 117 -6.37 -1.09 -3.35
C LEU A 117 -7.38 -0.25 -2.55
N PRO A 118 -8.63 -0.08 -3.04
CA PRO A 118 -9.57 0.87 -2.44
C PRO A 118 -9.95 0.53 -1.00
N ASN A 119 -9.98 -0.76 -0.64
CA ASN A 119 -10.42 -1.25 0.66
C ASN A 119 -9.26 -1.77 1.53
N VAL A 120 -8.02 -1.35 1.25
CA VAL A 120 -6.83 -1.79 2.01
C VAL A 120 -6.01 -0.58 2.43
N ILE A 121 -5.66 -0.52 3.72
CA ILE A 121 -4.70 0.43 4.28
C ILE A 121 -3.37 -0.30 4.44
N VAL A 122 -2.34 0.12 3.71
CA VAL A 122 -1.03 -0.54 3.74
C VAL A 122 -0.07 0.19 4.67
N ASP A 123 0.51 -0.57 5.60
CA ASP A 123 1.67 -0.18 6.38
C ASP A 123 2.85 -1.12 6.09
N GLN A 124 4.06 -0.61 6.20
CA GLN A 124 5.30 -1.22 5.70
C GLN A 124 6.40 -1.09 6.74
N HIS A 125 7.50 -1.84 6.62
CA HIS A 125 8.50 -1.98 7.69
C HIS A 125 7.84 -2.33 9.03
N PHE A 126 6.84 -3.19 8.98
CA PHE A 126 5.75 -3.20 9.95
C PHE A 126 6.18 -3.62 11.36
N HIS A 127 6.61 -4.87 11.55
CA HIS A 127 7.08 -5.32 12.85
C HIS A 127 8.42 -4.67 13.23
N GLN A 128 9.28 -4.40 12.25
CA GLN A 128 10.60 -3.77 12.48
C GLN A 128 10.50 -2.41 13.14
N ARG A 129 9.35 -1.74 13.00
CA ARG A 129 9.10 -0.41 13.57
C ARG A 129 7.92 -0.41 14.53
N ASN A 130 7.45 -1.55 15.04
CA ASN A 130 6.36 -1.61 16.03
C ASN A 130 5.08 -0.84 15.62
N ARG A 131 4.65 -1.02 14.36
CA ARG A 131 3.59 -0.22 13.72
C ARG A 131 2.16 -0.78 13.90
N LEU A 132 1.98 -1.79 14.74
CA LEU A 132 0.67 -2.41 14.95
C LEU A 132 -0.38 -1.43 15.47
N VAL A 133 -0.04 -0.64 16.49
CA VAL A 133 -0.98 0.29 17.13
C VAL A 133 -1.48 1.32 16.11
N ARG A 134 -0.58 1.96 15.37
CA ARG A 134 -0.98 2.97 14.36
C ARG A 134 -1.80 2.38 13.21
N LEU A 135 -1.53 1.14 12.80
CA LEU A 135 -2.34 0.47 11.78
C LEU A 135 -3.75 0.17 12.30
N ILE A 136 -3.88 -0.35 13.52
CA ILE A 136 -5.18 -0.58 14.16
C ILE A 136 -5.95 0.75 14.29
N THR A 137 -5.28 1.84 14.70
CA THR A 137 -5.91 3.18 14.76
C THR A 137 -6.38 3.65 13.38
N ALA A 138 -5.60 3.42 12.33
CA ALA A 138 -6.00 3.76 10.96
C ALA A 138 -7.25 2.97 10.51
N VAL A 139 -7.32 1.68 10.84
CA VAL A 139 -8.52 0.87 10.59
C VAL A 139 -9.68 1.33 11.47
N ALA A 140 -9.43 1.85 12.67
CA ALA A 140 -10.48 2.39 13.53
C ALA A 140 -11.19 3.61 12.94
N TYR A 141 -10.47 4.45 12.19
CA TYR A 141 -11.05 5.53 11.39
C TYR A 141 -11.75 5.04 10.12
N HIS A 142 -11.41 3.84 9.64
CA HIS A 142 -11.89 3.30 8.38
C HIS A 142 -12.22 1.79 8.51
N PRO A 143 -13.24 1.42 9.32
CA PRO A 143 -13.49 0.00 9.69
C PRO A 143 -13.92 -0.88 8.52
N HIS A 144 -14.29 -0.30 7.38
CA HIS A 144 -14.55 -1.01 6.13
C HIS A 144 -13.28 -1.42 5.37
N CYS A 145 -12.12 -0.90 5.74
CA CYS A 145 -10.84 -1.26 5.15
C CYS A 145 -10.17 -2.40 5.93
N ILE A 146 -9.39 -3.21 5.21
CA ILE A 146 -8.46 -4.17 5.80
C ILE A 146 -7.14 -3.43 6.05
N GLY A 147 -6.66 -3.42 7.29
CA GLY A 147 -5.30 -2.99 7.59
C GLY A 147 -4.31 -4.08 7.18
N MET A 148 -3.27 -3.74 6.44
CA MET A 148 -2.25 -4.68 5.98
C MET A 148 -0.87 -4.18 6.37
N GLY A 149 -0.29 -4.79 7.40
CA GLY A 149 1.09 -4.56 7.83
C GLY A 149 2.04 -5.52 7.14
N ILE A 150 2.99 -5.01 6.37
CA ILE A 150 3.95 -5.80 5.59
C ILE A 150 5.36 -5.61 6.18
N ASP A 151 6.00 -6.72 6.52
CA ASP A 151 7.37 -6.72 7.00
C ASP A 151 8.41 -6.38 5.94
N GLU A 152 9.59 -5.99 6.38
CA GLU A 152 10.75 -5.85 5.50
C GLU A 152 11.04 -7.14 4.73
N ASN A 153 11.47 -6.98 3.47
CA ASN A 153 11.79 -8.09 2.57
C ASN A 153 10.65 -9.14 2.48
N THR A 154 9.41 -8.66 2.55
CA THR A 154 8.17 -9.45 2.49
C THR A 154 7.20 -8.74 1.54
N ALA A 155 6.40 -9.51 0.81
CA ALA A 155 5.38 -8.97 -0.08
C ALA A 155 4.07 -9.75 0.01
N ALA A 156 2.96 -9.01 -0.11
CA ALA A 156 1.62 -9.55 -0.33
C ALA A 156 1.29 -9.47 -1.83
N ILE A 157 1.20 -10.62 -2.49
CA ILE A 157 0.72 -10.69 -3.88
C ILE A 157 -0.80 -10.82 -3.84
N ILE A 158 -1.52 -9.82 -4.34
CA ILE A 158 -2.99 -9.82 -4.42
C ILE A 158 -3.40 -10.06 -5.88
N ARG A 159 -4.22 -11.11 -6.10
CA ARG A 159 -4.77 -11.43 -7.41
C ARG A 159 -6.17 -10.84 -7.60
N ALA A 160 -6.66 -10.85 -8.84
CA ALA A 160 -7.98 -10.31 -9.20
C ALA A 160 -9.15 -11.00 -8.49
N ASP A 161 -8.98 -12.27 -8.10
CA ASP A 161 -9.94 -13.04 -7.30
C ASP A 161 -9.88 -12.74 -5.79
N GLN A 162 -9.10 -11.72 -5.40
CA GLN A 162 -8.84 -11.33 -4.00
C GLN A 162 -8.08 -12.38 -3.18
N THR A 163 -7.44 -13.35 -3.85
CA THR A 163 -6.47 -14.22 -3.19
C THR A 163 -5.19 -13.45 -2.90
N LEU A 164 -4.83 -13.37 -1.62
CA LEU A 164 -3.52 -12.92 -1.14
C LEU A 164 -2.56 -14.11 -1.03
N THR A 165 -1.30 -13.92 -1.43
CA THR A 165 -0.20 -14.86 -1.18
C THR A 165 0.98 -14.11 -0.57
N VAL A 166 1.52 -14.62 0.54
CA VAL A 166 2.70 -14.02 1.19
C VAL A 166 3.97 -14.65 0.62
N ILE A 167 4.92 -13.79 0.22
CA ILE A 167 6.28 -14.20 -0.18
C ILE A 167 7.32 -13.38 0.59
N GLY A 168 8.55 -13.89 0.67
CA GLY A 168 9.66 -13.21 1.34
C GLY A 168 10.07 -13.88 2.63
N VAL A 169 10.63 -13.11 3.56
CA VAL A 169 11.26 -13.66 4.79
C VAL A 169 10.48 -13.42 6.07
N GLY A 170 9.57 -12.45 6.08
CA GLY A 170 8.79 -12.05 7.24
C GLY A 170 7.32 -12.46 7.10
N SER A 171 6.45 -11.60 7.65
CA SER A 171 5.01 -11.84 7.68
C SER A 171 4.20 -10.68 7.11
N VAL A 172 2.95 -10.98 6.80
CA VAL A 172 1.90 -9.99 6.55
C VAL A 172 0.88 -10.11 7.67
N THR A 173 0.62 -9.01 8.37
CA THR A 173 -0.42 -8.91 9.38
C THR A 173 -1.65 -8.25 8.78
N LEU A 174 -2.80 -8.92 8.87
CA LEU A 174 -4.09 -8.36 8.49
C LEU A 174 -4.87 -7.94 9.74
N VAL A 175 -5.46 -6.76 9.70
CA VAL A 175 -6.37 -6.22 10.71
C VAL A 175 -7.73 -6.03 10.07
N ASP A 176 -8.74 -6.75 10.55
CA ASP A 176 -10.13 -6.65 10.13
C ASP A 176 -10.91 -5.80 11.13
N GLY A 177 -11.44 -4.69 10.64
CA GLY A 177 -12.28 -3.76 11.40
C GLY A 177 -13.78 -3.98 11.28
N SER A 178 -14.23 -4.96 10.52
CA SER A 178 -15.65 -5.10 10.14
C SER A 178 -16.63 -5.27 11.32
N HIS A 179 -16.13 -5.74 12.46
CA HIS A 179 -16.91 -5.91 13.69
C HIS A 179 -16.46 -4.98 14.83
N MET A 180 -15.46 -4.11 14.58
CA MET A 180 -14.87 -3.35 15.67
C MET A 180 -15.81 -2.28 16.20
N THR A 181 -15.67 -1.99 17.49
CA THR A 181 -16.23 -0.80 18.13
C THR A 181 -15.08 0.07 18.61
N SER A 182 -15.16 1.38 18.33
CA SER A 182 -14.08 2.33 18.69
C SER A 182 -14.64 3.65 19.20
N THR A 183 -13.85 4.33 20.03
CA THR A 183 -14.10 5.71 20.47
C THR A 183 -13.25 6.75 19.76
N VAL A 184 -12.38 6.34 18.83
CA VAL A 184 -11.34 7.18 18.22
C VAL A 184 -11.87 8.51 17.65
N GLU A 185 -13.03 8.51 16.99
CA GLU A 185 -13.59 9.72 16.35
C GLU A 185 -14.11 10.78 17.34
N ARG A 186 -14.37 10.38 18.59
CA ARG A 186 -14.90 11.27 19.65
C ARG A 186 -13.93 11.48 20.80
N THR A 187 -12.74 10.88 20.72
CA THR A 187 -11.67 11.02 21.72
C THR A 187 -10.76 12.18 21.28
N PRO A 188 -10.37 13.09 22.19
CA PRO A 188 -9.36 14.12 21.90
C PRO A 188 -8.04 13.53 21.40
N GLU A 189 -7.30 14.29 20.58
CA GLU A 189 -6.12 13.80 19.84
C GLU A 189 -5.03 13.15 20.70
N ASP A 190 -4.82 13.65 21.92
CA ASP A 190 -3.78 13.20 22.85
C ASP A 190 -4.29 12.23 23.93
N ASP A 191 -5.59 11.95 23.95
CA ASP A 191 -6.22 11.05 24.93
C ASP A 191 -6.21 9.60 24.45
N LEU A 192 -6.31 8.66 25.39
CA LEU A 192 -6.47 7.24 25.07
C LEU A 192 -7.89 6.97 24.56
N PHE A 193 -8.00 6.25 23.44
CA PHE A 193 -9.29 5.76 22.94
C PHE A 193 -9.47 4.27 23.25
N ASN A 194 -10.72 3.82 23.34
CA ASN A 194 -11.04 2.39 23.47
C ASN A 194 -11.36 1.80 22.11
N LEU A 195 -10.89 0.57 21.90
CA LEU A 195 -11.24 -0.25 20.74
C LEU A 195 -11.49 -1.69 21.20
N SER A 196 -12.48 -2.34 20.62
CA SER A 196 -12.80 -3.75 20.90
C SER A 196 -13.29 -4.45 19.64
N ASP A 197 -13.13 -5.78 19.60
CA ASP A 197 -13.61 -6.67 18.53
C ASP A 197 -12.97 -6.46 17.14
N ALA A 198 -11.69 -6.10 17.09
CA ALA A 198 -10.88 -6.23 15.86
C ALA A 198 -10.33 -7.66 15.74
N ARG A 199 -10.31 -8.20 14.51
CA ARG A 199 -9.65 -9.50 14.23
C ARG A 199 -8.28 -9.26 13.63
N VAL A 200 -7.31 -10.07 14.05
CA VAL A 200 -5.93 -9.99 13.56
C VAL A 200 -5.51 -11.34 13.01
N HIS A 201 -4.91 -11.35 11.83
CA HIS A 201 -4.34 -12.55 11.20
C HIS A 201 -2.85 -12.33 10.94
N PHE A 202 -2.00 -13.26 11.38
CA PHE A 202 -0.58 -13.28 11.03
C PHE A 202 -0.33 -14.31 9.94
N LEU A 203 0.18 -13.88 8.80
CA LEU A 203 0.41 -14.72 7.63
C LEU A 203 1.91 -14.79 7.34
N GLY A 204 2.52 -15.94 7.61
CA GLY A 204 3.91 -16.22 7.24
C GLY A 204 4.08 -16.56 5.75
N THR A 205 5.32 -16.59 5.27
CA THR A 205 5.67 -16.95 3.89
C THR A 205 4.98 -18.24 3.40
N GLY A 206 4.44 -18.19 2.18
CA GLY A 206 3.71 -19.29 1.56
C GLY A 206 2.22 -19.34 1.91
N SER A 207 1.79 -18.61 2.95
CA SER A 207 0.37 -18.50 3.31
C SER A 207 -0.45 -17.96 2.14
N ARG A 208 -1.64 -18.54 1.96
CA ARG A 208 -2.68 -18.04 1.06
C ARG A 208 -3.90 -17.64 1.88
N PHE A 209 -4.56 -16.57 1.48
CA PHE A 209 -5.67 -15.99 2.23
C PHE A 209 -6.70 -15.38 1.29
N ASP A 210 -7.98 -15.60 1.58
CA ASP A 210 -9.12 -15.02 0.86
C ASP A 210 -9.49 -13.70 1.54
N LEU A 211 -9.14 -12.57 0.92
CA LEU A 211 -9.42 -11.24 1.48
C LEU A 211 -10.92 -10.89 1.46
N ALA A 212 -11.70 -11.48 0.56
CA ALA A 212 -13.13 -11.21 0.48
C ALA A 212 -13.90 -11.89 1.62
N ARG A 213 -13.45 -13.08 2.03
CA ARG A 213 -14.06 -13.87 3.10
C ARG A 213 -13.34 -13.78 4.44
N MET A 214 -12.21 -13.08 4.49
CA MET A 214 -11.32 -12.96 5.64
C MET A 214 -10.96 -14.31 6.28
N LYS A 215 -10.47 -15.26 5.46
CA LYS A 215 -10.06 -16.59 5.94
C LYS A 215 -8.86 -17.19 5.18
N PRO A 216 -8.10 -18.11 5.80
CA PRO A 216 -7.07 -18.88 5.11
C PRO A 216 -7.62 -19.74 3.97
N LEU A 217 -6.77 -20.04 2.99
CA LEU A 217 -7.02 -20.94 1.85
C LEU A 217 -6.23 -22.24 1.94
#